data_AF-A0A6C1QMP8-F1
#
_entry.id   AF-A0A6C1QMP8-F1
#
_cell.length_a   1.000
_cell.length_b   1.000
_cell.length_c   1.000
_cell.angle_alpha   90.00
_cell.angle_beta   90.00
_cell.angle_gamma   90.00
#
_symmetry.space_group_name_H-M   'P 1'
#
loop_
_entity.id
_entity.type
_entity.pdbx_description
1 polymer ?
#
loop_
_entity_poly.entity_id
_entity_poly.type
_entity_poly.pdbx_seq_one_letter_code
_entity_poly.pdbx_strand_id
1 'polypeptide(L)'
;MVVPAPDPQRILDDVTRLRSAGSLCIDASSMIICNKAGILDPLGACCRLFTVEAVLAETGYTDAPVLLLPAPNTFTPVAPEDSLARALSAADRLLLAGAHAAGLPLVSDDRALLAAAAAAGLVHFNALMMLNLLFAHGAMDGAGGPLEVRRLLLKAGRYHRDVVAYADAVRLAISAGAIGAQSAAAGRAARAGRE
;
A
#
# COMPACT_ATOMS: atom_id res chain seq x y z
N MET A 1 -18.98 18.66 -12.28
CA MET A 1 -17.83 19.10 -11.47
C MET A 1 -16.59 18.42 -12.00
N VAL A 2 -15.68 19.18 -12.63
CA VAL A 2 -14.43 18.68 -13.21
C VAL A 2 -13.47 18.33 -12.08
N VAL A 3 -12.85 17.14 -12.13
CA VAL A 3 -11.78 16.76 -11.20
C VAL A 3 -10.51 17.43 -11.71
N PRO A 4 -9.79 18.23 -10.91
CA PRO A 4 -8.53 18.83 -11.34
C PRO A 4 -7.53 17.73 -11.71
N ALA A 5 -6.73 17.98 -12.74
CA ALA A 5 -5.69 17.04 -13.12
C ALA A 5 -4.68 16.86 -11.97
N PRO A 6 -4.27 15.62 -11.67
CA PRO A 6 -3.27 15.37 -10.64
C PRO A 6 -1.91 15.94 -11.03
N ASP A 7 -1.15 16.42 -10.03
CA ASP A 7 0.19 16.98 -10.22
C ASP A 7 1.15 15.93 -10.82
N PRO A 8 1.73 16.20 -12.01
CA PRO A 8 2.67 15.27 -12.66
C PRO A 8 3.90 14.94 -11.82
N GLN A 9 4.45 15.91 -11.07
CA GLN A 9 5.66 15.66 -10.29
C GLN A 9 5.38 14.67 -9.16
N ARG A 10 4.26 14.89 -8.45
CA ARG A 10 3.79 13.97 -7.41
C ARG A 10 3.56 12.56 -7.95
N ILE A 11 3.00 12.42 -9.17
CA ILE A 11 2.81 11.11 -9.80
C ILE A 11 4.17 10.40 -10.00
N LEU A 12 5.17 11.10 -10.52
CA LEU A 12 6.51 10.53 -10.74
C LEU A 12 7.19 10.12 -9.43
N ASP A 13 7.05 10.95 -8.39
CA ASP A 13 7.57 10.66 -7.06
C ASP A 13 6.92 9.37 -6.49
N ASP A 14 5.60 9.24 -6.60
CA ASP A 14 4.89 8.06 -6.12
C ASP A 14 5.19 6.80 -6.95
N VAL A 15 5.36 6.92 -8.28
CA VAL A 15 5.84 5.79 -9.11
C VAL A 15 7.22 5.33 -8.64
N THR A 16 8.12 6.28 -8.37
CA THR A 16 9.47 5.98 -7.88
C THR A 16 9.41 5.27 -6.52
N ARG A 17 8.61 5.82 -5.58
CA ARG A 17 8.41 5.23 -4.25
C ARG A 17 7.83 3.81 -4.34
N LEU A 18 6.78 3.59 -5.13
CA LEU A 18 6.16 2.27 -5.30
C LEU A 18 7.15 1.25 -5.86
N ARG A 19 7.97 1.61 -6.85
CA ARG A 19 8.98 0.71 -7.43
C ARG A 19 10.10 0.35 -6.45
N SER A 20 10.44 1.28 -5.57
CA SER A 20 11.48 1.07 -4.54
C SER A 20 10.95 0.44 -3.26
N ALA A 21 9.62 0.27 -3.12
CA ALA A 21 9.00 -0.20 -1.89
C ALA A 21 9.25 -1.71 -1.69
N GLY A 22 10.38 -2.05 -1.08
CA GLY A 22 10.70 -3.42 -0.69
C GLY A 22 9.98 -3.88 0.58
N SER A 23 9.48 -2.94 1.38
CA SER A 23 8.76 -3.19 2.63
C SER A 23 7.66 -2.14 2.84
N LEU A 24 6.51 -2.57 3.37
CA LEU A 24 5.34 -1.73 3.64
C LEU A 24 4.71 -2.09 4.98
N CYS A 25 4.10 -1.13 5.65
CA CYS A 25 3.23 -1.37 6.80
C CYS A 25 1.77 -1.34 6.34
N ILE A 26 0.93 -2.30 6.75
CA ILE A 26 -0.46 -2.42 6.28
C ILE A 26 -1.45 -2.56 7.43
N ASP A 27 -2.57 -1.86 7.33
CA ASP A 27 -3.68 -1.91 8.29
C ASP A 27 -4.66 -3.07 8.01
N ALA A 28 -5.60 -3.29 8.93
CA ALA A 28 -6.58 -4.37 8.82
C ALA A 28 -7.52 -4.14 7.64
N SER A 29 -7.94 -2.88 7.43
CA SER A 29 -8.91 -2.53 6.40
C SER A 29 -8.38 -2.85 5.00
N SER A 30 -7.14 -2.45 4.70
CA SER A 30 -6.46 -2.75 3.45
C SER A 30 -6.10 -4.22 3.33
N MET A 31 -5.70 -4.91 4.40
CA MET A 31 -5.52 -6.38 4.35
C MET A 31 -6.80 -7.07 3.89
N ILE A 32 -7.95 -6.72 4.48
CA ILE A 32 -9.25 -7.30 4.13
C ILE A 32 -9.65 -6.96 2.69
N ILE A 33 -9.45 -5.71 2.26
CA ILE A 33 -9.78 -5.26 0.90
C ILE A 33 -8.88 -5.96 -0.13
N CYS A 34 -7.57 -5.99 0.10
CA CYS A 34 -6.60 -6.66 -0.76
C CYS A 34 -6.87 -8.17 -0.85
N ASN A 35 -7.21 -8.83 0.27
CA ASN A 35 -7.53 -10.24 0.27
C ASN A 35 -8.81 -10.54 -0.52
N LYS A 36 -9.88 -9.75 -0.31
CA LYS A 36 -11.12 -9.87 -1.10
C LYS A 36 -10.92 -9.63 -2.59
N ALA A 37 -9.95 -8.81 -2.96
CA ALA A 37 -9.59 -8.55 -4.35
C ALA A 37 -8.58 -9.57 -4.92
N GLY A 38 -8.12 -10.55 -4.13
CA GLY A 38 -7.18 -11.58 -4.55
C GLY A 38 -5.75 -11.07 -4.78
N ILE A 39 -5.36 -9.97 -4.12
CA ILE A 39 -4.03 -9.37 -4.29
C ILE A 39 -3.16 -9.37 -3.04
N LEU A 40 -3.65 -9.82 -1.89
CA LEU A 40 -2.83 -9.83 -0.67
C LEU A 40 -1.60 -10.75 -0.81
N ASP A 41 -1.78 -11.97 -1.33
CA ASP A 41 -0.66 -12.91 -1.55
C ASP A 41 0.32 -12.44 -2.63
N PRO A 42 -0.12 -12.01 -3.83
CA PRO A 42 0.77 -11.37 -4.79
C PRO A 42 1.55 -10.18 -4.19
N LEU A 43 0.89 -9.39 -3.33
CA LEU A 43 1.53 -8.25 -2.68
C LEU A 43 2.60 -8.69 -1.68
N GLY A 44 2.32 -9.70 -0.85
CA GLY A 44 3.30 -10.30 0.06
C GLY A 44 4.46 -11.03 -0.64
N ALA A 45 4.23 -11.52 -1.87
CA ALA A 45 5.29 -12.07 -2.71
C ALA A 45 6.16 -10.98 -3.37
N CYS A 46 5.59 -9.80 -3.59
CA CYS A 46 6.25 -8.67 -4.26
C CYS A 46 7.06 -7.80 -3.28
N CYS A 47 6.61 -7.67 -2.03
CA CYS A 47 7.24 -6.85 -1.00
C CYS A 47 6.99 -7.44 0.39
N ARG A 48 7.83 -7.07 1.37
CA ARG A 48 7.62 -7.48 2.76
C ARG A 48 6.50 -6.65 3.38
N LEU A 49 5.39 -7.29 3.72
CA LEU A 49 4.30 -6.64 4.44
C LEU A 49 4.51 -6.76 5.94
N PHE A 50 4.35 -5.66 6.65
CA PHE A 50 4.45 -5.57 8.08
C PHE A 50 3.14 -5.08 8.68
N THR A 51 2.81 -5.52 9.89
CA THR A 51 1.68 -5.00 10.66
C THR A 51 1.95 -5.13 12.15
N VAL A 52 1.00 -4.77 13.01
CA VAL A 52 1.07 -5.00 14.46
C VAL A 52 0.07 -6.08 14.86
N GLU A 53 0.33 -6.76 15.98
CA GLU A 53 -0.48 -7.90 16.44
C GLU A 53 -1.96 -7.52 16.63
N ALA A 54 -2.24 -6.34 17.17
CA ALA A 54 -3.61 -5.84 17.34
C ALA A 54 -4.36 -5.71 15.99
N VAL A 55 -3.67 -5.25 14.95
CA VAL A 55 -4.24 -5.12 13.61
C VAL A 55 -4.46 -6.48 12.96
N LEU A 56 -3.50 -7.40 13.09
CA LEU A 56 -3.65 -8.77 12.59
C LEU A 56 -4.86 -9.47 13.25
N ALA A 57 -5.02 -9.29 14.57
CA ALA A 57 -6.14 -9.85 15.31
C ALA A 57 -7.51 -9.36 14.80
N GLU A 58 -7.62 -8.10 14.38
CA GLU A 58 -8.86 -7.54 13.80
C GLU A 58 -9.26 -8.20 12.47
N THR A 59 -8.28 -8.68 11.69
CA THR A 59 -8.55 -9.33 10.40
C THR A 59 -9.11 -10.75 10.55
N GLY A 60 -8.80 -11.42 11.67
CA GLY A 60 -9.06 -12.84 11.87
C GLY A 60 -8.22 -13.77 10.99
N TYR A 61 -7.19 -13.28 10.31
CA TYR A 61 -6.32 -14.09 9.46
C TYR A 61 -5.24 -14.81 10.28
N THR A 62 -5.01 -16.07 9.95
CA THR A 62 -4.02 -16.93 10.61
C THR A 62 -2.75 -17.16 9.77
N ASP A 63 -2.85 -16.96 8.46
CA ASP A 63 -1.85 -17.29 7.45
C ASP A 63 -1.62 -16.14 6.46
N ALA A 64 -1.98 -14.91 6.84
CA ALA A 64 -1.72 -13.73 6.03
C ALA A 64 -0.21 -13.56 5.78
N PRO A 65 0.21 -13.11 4.58
CA PRO A 65 1.62 -12.96 4.21
C PRO A 65 2.23 -11.67 4.80
N VAL A 66 2.08 -11.50 6.12
CA VAL A 66 2.53 -10.33 6.88
C VAL A 66 3.50 -10.74 7.98
N LEU A 67 4.42 -9.84 8.31
CA LEU A 67 5.34 -9.94 9.43
C LEU A 67 4.88 -9.00 10.54
N LEU A 68 5.10 -9.38 11.79
CA LEU A 68 4.84 -8.47 12.91
C LEU A 68 5.99 -7.46 13.03
N LEU A 69 5.66 -6.19 13.15
CA LEU A 69 6.61 -5.18 13.60
C LEU A 69 7.04 -5.50 15.02
N PRO A 70 8.34 -5.35 15.34
CA PRO A 70 8.78 -5.42 16.73
C PRO A 70 8.01 -4.36 17.52
N ALA A 71 7.51 -4.75 18.70
CA ALA A 71 6.79 -3.83 19.56
C ALA A 71 7.65 -2.58 19.81
N PRO A 72 7.15 -1.37 19.50
CA PRO A 72 7.93 -0.17 19.76
C PRO A 72 8.09 -0.02 21.28
N ASN A 73 9.31 -0.19 21.78
CA ASN A 73 9.63 0.02 23.20
C ASN A 73 9.37 1.46 23.66
N THR A 74 9.27 2.39 22.72
CA THR A 74 8.96 3.80 22.95
C THR A 74 8.15 4.33 21.78
N PHE A 75 6.84 4.40 21.93
CA PHE A 75 6.04 5.34 21.14
C PHE A 75 6.19 6.71 21.80
N THR A 76 6.80 7.66 21.11
CA THR A 76 6.54 9.07 21.42
C THR A 76 5.23 9.39 20.74
N PRO A 77 4.12 9.60 21.48
CA PRO A 77 2.87 9.97 20.85
C PRO A 77 3.10 11.20 19.99
N VAL A 78 2.67 11.16 18.73
CA VAL A 78 2.41 12.40 17.99
C VAL A 78 1.51 13.23 18.90
N ALA A 79 1.95 14.43 19.27
CA ALA A 79 1.35 15.20 20.35
C ALA A 79 -0.19 15.23 20.16
N PRO A 80 -0.98 14.76 21.14
CA PRO A 80 -2.43 14.55 21.01
C PRO A 80 -3.25 15.85 20.95
N GLU A 81 -2.59 16.98 20.64
CA GLU A 81 -3.23 18.26 20.37
C GLU A 81 -3.86 18.29 18.97
N ASP A 82 -3.40 17.45 18.05
CA ASP A 82 -4.11 17.24 16.78
C ASP A 82 -5.34 16.37 17.00
N SER A 83 -6.52 16.99 16.84
CA SER A 83 -7.84 16.35 16.91
C SER A 83 -7.95 15.04 16.12
N LEU A 84 -7.15 14.86 15.06
CA LEU A 84 -7.07 13.64 14.26
C LEU A 84 -6.51 12.44 15.03
N ALA A 85 -5.47 12.63 15.86
CA ALA A 85 -4.85 11.53 16.60
C ALA A 85 -5.79 10.92 17.66
N ARG A 86 -6.77 11.70 18.13
CA ARG A 86 -7.81 11.24 19.07
C ARG A 86 -8.87 10.35 18.39
N ALA A 87 -9.07 10.52 17.08
CA ALA A 87 -10.04 9.73 16.32
C ALA A 87 -9.54 8.32 15.99
N LEU A 88 -8.22 8.08 16.08
CA LEU A 88 -7.62 6.78 15.79
C LEU A 88 -7.91 5.75 16.90
N SER A 89 -8.03 4.47 16.51
CA SER A 89 -8.06 3.37 17.47
C SER A 89 -6.69 3.19 18.14
N ALA A 90 -6.62 2.35 19.18
CA ALA A 90 -5.34 1.99 19.78
C ALA A 90 -4.44 1.21 18.80
N ALA A 91 -5.04 0.33 17.99
CA ALA A 91 -4.33 -0.45 16.97
C ALA A 91 -3.74 0.47 15.89
N ASP A 92 -4.52 1.43 15.39
CA ASP A 92 -4.07 2.41 14.39
C ASP A 92 -2.92 3.27 14.91
N ARG A 93 -2.99 3.71 16.18
CA ARG A 93 -1.89 4.46 16.80
C ARG A 93 -0.62 3.63 16.88
N LEU A 94 -0.71 2.36 17.27
CA LEU A 94 0.43 1.44 17.32
C LEU A 94 1.00 1.16 15.93
N LEU A 95 0.15 0.97 14.93
CA LEU A 95 0.57 0.75 13.55
C LEU A 95 1.28 1.97 12.98
N LEU A 96 0.71 3.16 13.16
CA LEU A 96 1.29 4.43 12.72
C LEU A 96 2.64 4.68 13.40
N ALA A 97 2.71 4.45 14.71
CA ALA A 97 3.94 4.52 15.49
C ALA A 97 5.03 3.61 14.93
N GLY A 98 4.68 2.33 14.71
CA GLY A 98 5.60 1.32 14.21
C GLY A 98 6.08 1.63 12.79
N ALA A 99 5.16 2.05 11.90
CA ALA A 99 5.48 2.44 10.54
C ALA A 99 6.44 3.64 10.52
N HIS A 100 6.17 4.67 11.32
CA HIS A 100 7.01 5.86 11.43
C HIS A 100 8.40 5.52 12.00
N ALA A 101 8.46 4.75 13.09
CA ALA A 101 9.74 4.34 13.70
C ALA A 101 10.60 3.48 12.76
N ALA A 102 9.97 2.64 11.93
CA ALA A 102 10.65 1.80 10.96
C ALA A 102 10.93 2.49 9.61
N GLY A 103 10.45 3.72 9.41
CA GLY A 103 10.56 4.43 8.13
C GLY A 103 9.82 3.72 6.98
N LEU A 104 8.75 2.99 7.27
CA LEU A 104 8.00 2.20 6.30
C LEU A 104 6.77 2.97 5.79
N PRO A 105 6.50 2.97 4.47
CA PRO A 105 5.25 3.50 3.96
C PRO A 105 4.04 2.77 4.55
N LEU A 106 2.98 3.51 4.84
CA LEU A 106 1.74 2.97 5.39
C LEU A 106 0.71 2.70 4.28
N VAL A 107 0.06 1.54 4.32
CA VAL A 107 -1.04 1.16 3.45
C VAL A 107 -2.31 1.09 4.29
N SER A 108 -3.28 1.92 3.94
CA SER A 108 -4.59 1.95 4.59
C SER A 108 -5.68 2.44 3.65
N ASP A 109 -6.91 1.99 3.87
CA ASP A 109 -8.11 2.54 3.24
C ASP A 109 -8.95 3.39 4.22
N ASP A 110 -8.51 3.51 5.47
CA ASP A 110 -9.08 4.40 6.48
C ASP A 110 -8.57 5.84 6.28
N ARG A 111 -9.51 6.76 6.04
CA ARG A 111 -9.19 8.17 5.78
C ARG A 111 -8.57 8.89 6.97
N ALA A 112 -8.97 8.56 8.20
CA ALA A 112 -8.43 9.17 9.40
C ALA A 112 -6.98 8.72 9.61
N LEU A 113 -6.69 7.44 9.40
CA LEU A 113 -5.33 6.91 9.48
C LEU A 113 -4.41 7.47 8.39
N LEU A 114 -4.88 7.53 7.13
CA LEU A 114 -4.11 8.14 6.04
C LEU A 114 -3.82 9.62 6.29
N ALA A 115 -4.79 10.37 6.81
CA ALA A 115 -4.60 11.78 7.13
C ALA A 115 -3.63 11.96 8.32
N ALA A 116 -3.67 11.08 9.31
CA ALA A 116 -2.68 11.08 10.40
C ALA A 116 -1.27 10.73 9.91
N ALA A 117 -1.13 9.76 8.99
CA ALA A 117 0.14 9.44 8.34
C ALA A 117 0.69 10.63 7.55
N ALA A 118 -0.17 11.33 6.80
CA ALA A 118 0.21 12.55 6.09
C ALA A 118 0.70 13.64 7.04
N ALA A 119 -0.01 13.88 8.16
CA ALA A 119 0.39 14.85 9.17
C ALA A 119 1.73 14.51 9.83
N ALA A 120 2.03 13.22 10.00
CA ALA A 120 3.32 12.73 10.48
C ALA A 120 4.44 12.72 9.42
N GLY A 121 4.18 13.23 8.20
CA GLY A 121 5.16 13.20 7.11
C GLY A 121 5.47 11.81 6.56
N LEU A 122 4.63 10.81 6.87
CA LEU A 122 4.81 9.44 6.45
C LEU A 122 4.26 9.23 5.03
N VAL A 123 5.04 8.55 4.19
CA VAL A 123 4.56 8.08 2.88
C VAL A 123 3.41 7.11 3.12
N HIS A 124 2.31 7.30 2.40
CA HIS A 124 1.13 6.47 2.56
C HIS A 124 0.44 6.20 1.23
N PHE A 125 -0.21 5.05 1.16
CA PHE A 125 -0.89 4.52 -0.01
C PHE A 125 -2.21 3.84 0.40
N ASN A 126 -3.08 3.61 -0.57
CA ASN A 126 -4.29 2.80 -0.39
C ASN A 126 -4.21 1.51 -1.24
N ALA A 127 -5.22 0.64 -1.15
CA ALA A 127 -5.18 -0.62 -1.88
C ALA A 127 -5.19 -0.46 -3.43
N LEU A 128 -5.76 0.61 -3.99
CA LEU A 128 -5.62 0.90 -5.44
C LEU A 128 -4.18 1.17 -5.84
N MET A 129 -3.42 1.86 -5.00
CA MET A 129 -1.99 2.09 -5.23
C MET A 129 -1.18 0.80 -5.07
N MET A 130 -1.61 -0.15 -4.24
CA MET A 130 -0.99 -1.49 -4.17
C MET A 130 -1.19 -2.29 -5.45
N LEU A 131 -2.36 -2.16 -6.10
CA LEU A 131 -2.52 -2.70 -7.44
C LEU A 131 -1.49 -2.08 -8.41
N ASN A 132 -1.27 -0.76 -8.36
CA ASN A 132 -0.25 -0.11 -9.18
C ASN A 132 1.17 -0.65 -8.91
N LEU A 133 1.51 -0.94 -7.66
CA LEU A 133 2.77 -1.60 -7.31
C LEU A 133 2.89 -2.95 -8.00
N LEU A 134 1.90 -3.83 -7.89
CA LEU A 134 1.92 -5.14 -8.54
C LEU A 134 2.11 -5.04 -10.06
N PHE A 135 1.49 -4.05 -10.68
CA PHE A 135 1.71 -3.74 -12.08
C PHE A 135 3.12 -3.28 -12.41
N ALA A 136 3.71 -2.42 -11.57
CA ALA A 136 5.06 -1.94 -11.77
C ALA A 136 6.11 -3.08 -11.68
N HIS A 137 5.81 -4.13 -10.91
CA HIS A 137 6.63 -5.33 -10.74
C HIS A 137 6.26 -6.50 -11.67
N GLY A 138 5.19 -6.39 -12.47
CA GLY A 138 4.73 -7.48 -13.33
C GLY A 138 4.16 -8.67 -12.55
N ALA A 139 3.68 -8.47 -11.33
CA ALA A 139 3.21 -9.52 -10.42
C ALA A 139 1.69 -9.83 -10.55
N MET A 140 1.08 -9.53 -11.70
CA MET A 140 -0.37 -9.62 -11.93
C MET A 140 -0.80 -10.82 -12.77
N ASP A 141 0.08 -11.81 -12.98
CA ASP A 141 -0.15 -12.91 -13.93
C ASP A 141 -1.11 -14.03 -13.44
N GLY A 142 -1.65 -13.93 -12.21
CA GLY A 142 -2.39 -15.05 -11.58
C GLY A 142 -3.76 -14.76 -10.96
N ALA A 143 -4.14 -13.51 -10.74
CA ALA A 143 -5.45 -13.14 -10.19
C ALA A 143 -6.35 -12.66 -11.34
N GLY A 144 -7.62 -13.11 -11.38
CA GLY A 144 -8.61 -12.78 -12.42
C GLY A 144 -8.35 -11.40 -13.01
N GLY A 145 -7.99 -11.37 -14.29
CA GLY A 145 -7.10 -10.36 -14.86
C GLY A 145 -7.36 -8.92 -14.42
N PRO A 146 -6.37 -8.03 -14.46
CA PRO A 146 -6.34 -6.83 -13.62
C PRO A 146 -7.55 -5.88 -13.57
N LEU A 147 -8.40 -5.90 -14.59
CA LEU A 147 -9.67 -5.17 -14.60
C LEU A 147 -10.63 -5.69 -13.52
N GLU A 148 -10.67 -7.00 -13.31
CA GLU A 148 -11.53 -7.63 -12.31
C GLU A 148 -11.06 -7.31 -10.90
N VAL A 149 -9.76 -7.42 -10.64
CA VAL A 149 -9.15 -6.96 -9.38
C VAL A 149 -9.48 -5.49 -9.10
N ARG A 150 -9.31 -4.61 -10.10
CA ARG A 150 -9.66 -3.19 -9.96
C ARG A 150 -11.14 -3.00 -9.62
N ARG A 151 -12.04 -3.75 -10.27
CA ARG A 151 -13.48 -3.71 -10.00
C ARG A 151 -13.79 -4.11 -8.55
N LEU A 152 -13.15 -5.16 -8.05
CA LEU A 152 -13.31 -5.62 -6.67
C LEU A 152 -12.82 -4.57 -5.66
N LEU A 153 -11.65 -3.98 -5.89
CA LEU A 153 -11.11 -2.89 -5.06
C LEU A 153 -12.05 -1.69 -5.03
N LEU A 154 -12.53 -1.22 -6.20
CA LEU A 154 -13.45 -0.09 -6.28
C LEU A 154 -14.76 -0.35 -5.54
N LYS A 155 -15.28 -1.58 -5.63
CA LYS A 155 -16.50 -2.00 -4.92
C LYS A 155 -16.28 -2.01 -3.40
N ALA A 156 -15.12 -2.50 -2.95
CA ALA A 156 -14.82 -2.66 -1.53
C ALA A 156 -14.45 -1.33 -0.84
N GLY A 157 -13.52 -0.56 -1.43
CA GLY A 157 -12.94 0.64 -0.82
C GLY A 157 -13.79 1.91 -0.93
N ARG A 158 -14.86 1.92 -1.76
CA ARG A 158 -15.76 3.08 -1.96
C ARG A 158 -15.01 4.40 -2.18
N TYR A 159 -13.97 4.33 -3.01
CA TYR A 159 -13.06 5.46 -3.22
C TYR A 159 -13.76 6.68 -3.80
N HIS A 160 -13.34 7.86 -3.36
CA HIS A 160 -13.74 9.10 -4.02
C HIS A 160 -13.17 9.12 -5.44
N ARG A 161 -13.91 9.72 -6.39
CA ARG A 161 -13.51 9.78 -7.80
C ARG A 161 -12.10 10.36 -8.02
N ASP A 162 -11.67 11.29 -7.17
CA ASP A 162 -10.35 11.93 -7.27
C ASP A 162 -9.22 10.94 -6.93
N VAL A 163 -9.46 10.04 -5.96
CA VAL A 163 -8.53 8.96 -5.61
C VAL A 163 -8.40 7.97 -6.76
N VAL A 164 -9.53 7.65 -7.41
CA VAL A 164 -9.55 6.75 -8.58
C VAL A 164 -8.80 7.38 -9.75
N ALA A 165 -9.09 8.65 -10.06
CA ALA A 165 -8.42 9.39 -11.13
C ALA A 165 -6.90 9.49 -10.89
N TYR A 166 -6.48 9.72 -9.64
CA TYR A 166 -5.08 9.72 -9.27
C TYR A 166 -4.41 8.36 -9.48
N ALA A 167 -5.05 7.27 -9.00
CA ALA A 167 -4.53 5.92 -9.17
C ALA A 167 -4.42 5.52 -10.66
N ASP A 168 -5.37 5.93 -11.49
CA ASP A 168 -5.34 5.70 -12.93
C ASP A 168 -4.22 6.49 -13.61
N ALA A 169 -3.97 7.74 -13.19
CA ALA A 169 -2.85 8.54 -13.70
C ALA A 169 -1.49 7.91 -13.37
N VAL A 170 -1.32 7.41 -12.13
CA VAL A 170 -0.14 6.65 -11.73
C VAL A 170 0.01 5.39 -12.58
N ARG A 171 -1.09 4.66 -12.84
CA ARG A 171 -1.05 3.47 -13.70
C ARG A 171 -0.57 3.81 -15.12
N LEU A 172 -1.11 4.87 -15.71
CA LEU A 172 -0.70 5.33 -17.03
C LEU A 172 0.79 5.67 -17.06
N ALA A 173 1.29 6.37 -16.05
CA ALA A 173 2.72 6.68 -15.92
C ALA A 173 3.59 5.42 -15.79
N ILE A 174 3.11 4.38 -15.09
CA ILE A 174 3.79 3.07 -15.02
C ILE A 174 3.87 2.45 -16.41
N SER A 175 2.75 2.37 -17.13
CA SER A 175 2.64 1.74 -18.46
C SER A 175 3.41 2.49 -19.56
N ALA A 176 3.47 3.82 -19.51
CA ALA A 176 4.02 4.66 -20.57
C ALA A 176 5.55 4.61 -20.71
N GLY A 177 6.28 3.86 -19.88
CA GLY A 177 7.73 3.73 -20.04
C GLY A 177 8.54 3.55 -18.76
N ALA A 178 7.91 3.51 -17.59
CA ALA A 178 8.63 3.06 -16.39
C ALA A 178 8.84 1.52 -16.39
N ILE A 179 8.25 0.76 -17.32
CA ILE A 179 8.47 -0.69 -17.52
C ILE A 179 9.71 -0.99 -18.42
N GLY A 180 10.49 0.02 -18.82
CA GLY A 180 11.66 -0.16 -19.68
C GLY A 180 13.01 -0.13 -18.94
N ALA A 181 13.37 -1.18 -18.19
CA ALA A 181 14.78 -1.57 -17.92
C ALA A 181 14.92 -2.77 -16.97
N GLN A 182 14.08 -2.89 -15.93
CA GLN A 182 14.33 -3.84 -14.84
C GLN A 182 13.56 -5.16 -14.94
N SER A 183 12.39 -5.18 -15.58
CA SER A 183 11.60 -6.43 -15.79
C SER A 183 12.34 -7.46 -16.66
N ALA A 184 13.09 -6.99 -17.66
CA ALA A 184 13.94 -7.87 -18.47
C ALA A 184 15.18 -8.41 -17.70
N ALA A 185 15.61 -7.75 -16.62
CA ALA A 185 16.72 -8.23 -15.79
C ALA A 185 16.26 -9.24 -14.73
N ALA A 186 15.12 -9.00 -14.07
CA ALA A 186 14.56 -9.91 -13.07
C ALA A 186 14.10 -11.25 -13.69
N GLY A 187 13.49 -11.22 -14.89
CA GLY A 187 13.12 -12.43 -15.62
C GLY A 187 14.33 -13.25 -16.11
N ARG A 188 15.48 -12.62 -16.35
CA ARG A 188 16.74 -13.30 -16.72
C ARG A 188 17.48 -13.87 -15.51
N ALA A 189 17.52 -13.15 -14.39
CA ALA A 189 18.14 -13.62 -13.16
C ALA A 189 17.38 -14.83 -12.55
N ALA A 190 16.05 -14.85 -12.62
CA ALA A 190 15.23 -15.96 -12.13
C ALA A 190 15.33 -17.25 -12.99
N ARG A 191 15.86 -17.15 -14.22
CA ARG A 191 16.17 -18.31 -15.09
C ARG A 191 17.62 -18.78 -14.92
N ALA A 192 18.57 -17.88 -14.70
CA ALA A 192 19.98 -18.23 -14.52
C ALA A 192 20.31 -18.87 -13.16
N GLY A 193 19.44 -18.74 -12.15
CA GLY A 193 19.60 -19.37 -10.83
C GLY A 193 18.99 -20.78 -10.69
N ARG A 194 18.53 -21.39 -11.79
CA ARG A 194 17.92 -22.74 -11.82
C ARG A 194 18.63 -23.70 -12.78
N GLU A 195 19.83 -23.33 -13.24
CA GLU A 195 20.72 -24.16 -14.05
C GLU A 195 21.96 -24.53 -13.24
#